data_AF-A0A7G5ZS21-F1
#
_entry.id   AF-A0A7G5ZS21-F1
#
_cell.length_a   1.000
_cell.length_b   1.000
_cell.length_c   1.000
_cell.angle_alpha   90.00
_cell.angle_beta   90.00
_cell.angle_gamma   90.00
#
_symmetry.space_group_name_H-M   'P 1'
#
loop_
_entity.id
_entity.type
_entity.pdbx_description
1 polymer ?
#
loop_
_entity_poly.entity_id
_entity_poly.type
_entity_poly.pdbx_seq_one_letter_code
_entity_poly.pdbx_strand_id
1 'polypeptide(L)'
;MRPIDERDIRASFLNASRKEVSDLTLPAGFADIDFDRLDFLGWVDPKMPRRAYVVTWIDDAPVGVFLQRAEQRVIARAQCSWCEDVTLRNDVQLFVARKAGAAGRKGDSVGVLTCAEFGCNRNVRILPPLAYQGFDREFARDLRILRLQEHVAGFLAEVAGRAI
;
A
#
# COMPACT_ATOMS: atom_id res chain seq x y z
N MET A 1 -3.42 -11.40 -5.32
CA MET A 1 -4.66 -10.60 -5.44
C MET A 1 -5.28 -10.85 -6.80
N ARG A 2 -6.58 -10.56 -7.01
CA ARG A 2 -7.19 -10.71 -8.35
C ARG A 2 -6.56 -9.72 -9.34
N PRO A 3 -6.34 -10.11 -10.60
CA PRO A 3 -5.94 -9.20 -11.67
C PRO A 3 -6.92 -8.03 -11.79
N ILE A 4 -6.39 -6.85 -12.09
CA ILE A 4 -7.17 -5.62 -12.28
C ILE A 4 -6.64 -4.89 -13.51
N ASP A 5 -7.54 -4.35 -14.33
CA ASP A 5 -7.16 -3.60 -15.53
C ASP A 5 -7.01 -2.10 -15.25
N GLU A 6 -6.50 -1.36 -16.23
CA GLU A 6 -6.30 0.10 -16.11
C GLU A 6 -7.61 0.86 -15.86
N ARG A 7 -8.71 0.42 -16.48
CA ARG A 7 -10.01 1.09 -16.37
C ARG A 7 -10.53 0.97 -14.95
N ASP A 8 -10.45 -0.24 -14.38
CA ASP A 8 -10.90 -0.55 -13.04
C ASP A 8 -10.01 0.14 -12.00
N ILE A 9 -8.69 0.21 -12.22
CA ILE A 9 -7.77 1.03 -11.41
C ILE A 9 -8.24 2.48 -11.38
N ARG A 10 -8.46 3.10 -12.55
CA ARG A 10 -8.87 4.51 -12.63
C ARG A 10 -10.22 4.76 -11.96
N ALA A 11 -11.15 3.80 -12.03
CA ALA A 11 -12.45 3.90 -11.38
C ALA A 11 -12.41 3.68 -9.85
N SER A 12 -11.35 3.07 -9.32
CA SER A 12 -11.27 2.65 -7.91
C SER A 12 -10.98 3.78 -6.92
N PHE A 13 -10.46 4.93 -7.36
CA PHE A 13 -9.91 5.94 -6.47
C PHE A 13 -10.97 6.71 -5.67
N LEU A 14 -10.92 6.60 -4.34
CA LEU A 14 -11.88 7.24 -3.43
C LEU A 14 -11.50 8.65 -2.95
N ASN A 15 -10.21 9.02 -3.03
CA ASN A 15 -9.68 10.30 -2.54
C ASN A 15 -8.93 11.13 -3.60
N ALA A 16 -9.13 10.81 -4.88
CA ALA A 16 -8.54 11.51 -6.01
C ALA A 16 -9.60 12.25 -6.83
N SER A 17 -9.23 13.41 -7.36
CA SER A 17 -10.02 14.12 -8.37
C SER A 17 -9.93 13.41 -9.73
N ARG A 18 -10.89 13.68 -10.61
CA ARG A 18 -10.88 13.15 -11.99
C ARG A 18 -9.58 13.50 -12.75
N LYS A 19 -9.02 14.69 -12.48
CA LYS A 19 -7.75 15.13 -13.09
C LYS A 19 -6.54 14.37 -12.53
N GLU A 20 -6.48 14.17 -11.21
CA GLU A 20 -5.40 13.38 -10.61
C GLU A 20 -5.43 11.93 -11.13
N VAL A 21 -6.63 11.36 -11.28
CA VAL A 21 -6.81 10.03 -11.88
C VAL A 21 -6.42 10.05 -13.36
N SER A 22 -6.83 11.03 -14.16
CA SER A 22 -6.45 11.05 -15.59
C SER A 22 -4.94 11.16 -15.79
N ASP A 23 -4.27 11.93 -14.93
CA ASP A 23 -2.84 12.19 -15.01
C ASP A 23 -1.98 11.02 -14.46
N LEU A 24 -2.58 9.99 -13.85
CA LEU A 24 -1.85 8.86 -13.28
C LEU A 24 -1.12 8.06 -14.35
N THR A 25 0.16 7.77 -14.10
CA THR A 25 0.95 6.87 -14.91
C THR A 25 1.02 5.50 -14.23
N LEU A 26 0.64 4.45 -14.98
CA LEU A 26 0.73 3.06 -14.51
C LEU A 26 2.17 2.66 -14.18
N PRO A 27 2.38 1.66 -13.31
CA PRO A 27 3.72 1.14 -13.02
C PRO A 27 4.38 0.59 -14.29
N ALA A 28 5.71 0.67 -14.33
CA ALA A 28 6.47 0.05 -15.41
C ALA A 28 6.21 -1.46 -15.46
N GLY A 29 5.99 -2.00 -16.66
CA GLY A 29 5.67 -3.42 -16.84
C GLY A 29 4.29 -3.82 -16.31
N PHE A 30 3.32 -2.89 -16.26
CA PHE A 30 1.96 -3.18 -15.76
C PHE A 30 1.32 -4.44 -16.38
N ALA A 31 1.51 -4.64 -17.69
CA ALA A 31 0.99 -5.82 -18.40
C ALA A 31 1.61 -7.15 -17.95
N ASP A 32 2.79 -7.12 -17.33
CA ASP A 32 3.57 -8.28 -16.91
C ASP A 32 3.49 -8.52 -15.39
N ILE A 33 2.64 -7.78 -14.67
CA ILE A 33 2.51 -7.93 -13.22
C ILE A 33 1.88 -9.27 -12.89
N ASP A 34 2.62 -10.07 -12.12
CA ASP A 34 2.13 -11.28 -11.48
C ASP A 34 1.32 -10.92 -10.22
N PHE A 35 0.01 -10.77 -10.40
CA PHE A 35 -0.91 -10.40 -9.32
C PHE A 35 -1.01 -11.47 -8.22
N ASP A 36 -0.68 -12.73 -8.48
CA ASP A 36 -0.71 -13.80 -7.46
C ASP A 36 0.36 -13.59 -6.39
N ARG A 37 1.41 -12.81 -6.70
CA ARG A 37 2.48 -12.46 -5.77
C ARG A 37 2.25 -11.15 -5.03
N LEU A 38 1.08 -10.54 -5.19
CA LEU A 38 0.71 -9.27 -4.56
C LEU A 38 -0.50 -9.45 -3.64
N ASP A 39 -0.48 -8.77 -2.50
CA ASP A 39 -1.63 -8.58 -1.62
C ASP A 39 -2.37 -7.27 -1.90
N PHE A 40 -1.64 -6.32 -2.50
CA PHE A 40 -2.15 -5.06 -3.04
C PHE A 40 -1.21 -4.57 -4.14
N LEU A 41 -1.74 -3.78 -5.08
CA LEU A 41 -0.95 -3.10 -6.11
C LEU A 41 -0.56 -1.71 -5.60
N GLY A 42 0.71 -1.52 -5.28
CA GLY A 42 1.25 -0.22 -4.85
C GLY A 42 2.39 0.25 -5.76
N TRP A 43 2.39 1.51 -6.17
CA TRP A 43 3.50 2.09 -6.93
C TRP A 43 3.65 3.60 -6.73
N VAL A 44 4.87 4.09 -6.90
CA VAL A 44 5.16 5.53 -7.07
C VAL A 44 5.03 5.87 -8.55
N ASP A 45 4.40 6.99 -8.86
CA ASP A 45 4.21 7.43 -10.24
C ASP A 45 5.58 7.66 -10.93
N PRO A 46 5.88 6.96 -12.04
CA PRO A 46 7.18 7.09 -12.71
C PRO A 46 7.49 8.50 -13.23
N LYS A 47 6.45 9.30 -13.51
CA LYS A 47 6.59 10.67 -14.02
C LYS A 47 6.42 11.72 -12.92
N MET A 48 5.80 11.36 -11.80
CA MET A 48 5.50 12.26 -10.70
C MET A 48 5.94 11.64 -9.37
N PRO A 49 7.24 11.67 -9.01
CA PRO A 49 7.80 10.89 -7.89
C PRO A 49 7.25 11.24 -6.50
N ARG A 50 6.49 12.34 -6.38
CA ARG A 50 5.76 12.68 -5.15
C ARG A 50 4.37 12.04 -5.05
N ARG A 51 3.86 11.45 -6.14
CA ARG A 51 2.57 10.76 -6.19
C ARG A 51 2.79 9.26 -6.10
N ALA A 52 1.95 8.60 -5.33
CA ALA A 52 1.92 7.16 -5.24
C ALA A 52 0.47 6.70 -5.15
N TYR A 53 0.25 5.44 -5.45
CA TYR A 53 -1.08 4.87 -5.53
C TYR A 53 -1.06 3.47 -4.93
N VAL A 54 -2.16 3.11 -4.27
CA VAL A 54 -2.37 1.79 -3.70
C VAL A 54 -3.76 1.35 -4.06
N VAL A 55 -3.88 0.15 -4.62
CA VAL A 55 -5.16 -0.46 -5.01
C VAL A 55 -5.21 -1.88 -4.44
N THR A 56 -6.32 -2.22 -3.79
CA THR A 56 -6.60 -3.60 -3.37
C THR A 56 -8.07 -3.94 -3.60
N TRP A 57 -8.44 -5.19 -3.33
CA TRP A 57 -9.83 -5.64 -3.37
C TRP A 57 -10.42 -5.63 -1.96
N ILE A 58 -11.56 -4.97 -1.79
CA ILE A 58 -12.36 -5.00 -0.55
C ILE A 58 -13.81 -5.27 -0.94
N ASP A 59 -14.45 -6.27 -0.32
CA ASP A 59 -15.83 -6.69 -0.62
C ASP A 59 -16.14 -6.82 -2.13
N ASP A 60 -15.25 -7.49 -2.86
CA ASP A 60 -15.38 -7.69 -4.32
C ASP A 60 -15.33 -6.44 -5.20
N ALA A 61 -14.95 -5.29 -4.64
CA ALA A 61 -14.69 -4.07 -5.39
C ALA A 61 -13.22 -3.66 -5.30
N PRO A 62 -12.62 -3.16 -6.41
CA PRO A 62 -11.32 -2.53 -6.34
C PRO A 62 -11.43 -1.18 -5.63
N VAL A 63 -10.56 -0.95 -4.66
CA VAL A 63 -10.50 0.26 -3.84
C VAL A 63 -9.11 0.86 -3.98
N GLY A 64 -9.05 2.08 -4.52
CA GLY A 64 -7.83 2.81 -4.81
C GLY A 64 -7.66 4.02 -3.90
N VAL A 65 -6.44 4.27 -3.45
CA VAL A 65 -6.05 5.46 -2.69
C VAL A 65 -4.87 6.14 -3.35
N PHE A 66 -5.04 7.44 -3.56
CA PHE A 66 -3.98 8.37 -3.93
C PHE A 66 -3.19 8.77 -2.69
N LEU A 67 -1.88 8.75 -2.82
CA LEU A 67 -0.91 9.05 -1.77
C LEU A 67 0.06 10.14 -2.23
N GLN A 68 0.34 11.06 -1.32
CA GLN A 68 1.43 12.01 -1.45
C GLN A 68 2.64 11.51 -0.65
N ARG A 69 3.77 11.35 -1.32
CA ARG A 69 5.06 11.06 -0.68
C ARG A 69 5.58 12.32 0.00
N ALA A 70 5.92 12.21 1.28
CA ALA A 70 6.58 13.31 2.01
C ALA A 70 7.98 13.57 1.44
N GLU A 71 8.36 14.84 1.32
CA GLU A 71 9.68 15.23 0.80
C GLU A 71 10.82 14.84 1.74
N GLN A 72 10.55 14.94 3.05
CA GLN A 72 11.54 14.66 4.06
C GLN A 72 11.75 13.16 4.18
N ARG A 73 13.00 12.73 4.04
CA ARG A 73 13.39 11.34 4.32
C ARG A 73 13.23 11.07 5.81
N VAL A 74 12.80 9.85 6.13
CA VAL A 74 12.73 9.42 7.52
C VAL A 74 14.16 9.24 8.04
N ILE A 75 14.56 10.07 9.01
CA ILE A 75 15.95 10.19 9.47
C ILE A 75 16.35 9.02 10.39
N ALA A 76 15.37 8.43 11.08
CA ALA A 76 15.54 7.24 11.91
C ALA A 76 15.13 5.96 11.14
N ARG A 77 15.54 4.79 11.66
CA ARG A 77 14.97 3.51 11.22
C ARG A 77 13.50 3.43 11.60
N ALA A 78 12.63 3.95 10.76
CA ALA A 78 11.21 3.76 10.90
C ALA A 78 10.83 2.34 10.50
N GLN A 79 9.83 1.81 11.20
CA GLN A 79 9.19 0.55 10.86
C GLN A 79 8.06 0.84 9.86
N CYS A 80 7.85 -0.08 8.93
CA CYS A 80 6.67 -0.04 8.06
C CYS A 80 5.43 -0.46 8.87
N SER A 81 4.40 0.39 8.88
CA SER A 81 3.11 0.17 9.54
C SER A 81 2.27 -0.95 8.92
N TRP A 82 2.70 -1.53 7.79
CA TRP A 82 1.95 -2.57 7.08
C TRP A 82 2.56 -3.96 7.24
N CYS A 83 3.83 -4.14 6.90
CA CYS A 83 4.47 -5.45 7.06
C CYS A 83 5.04 -5.69 8.46
N GLU A 84 5.22 -4.62 9.25
CA GLU A 84 5.73 -4.64 10.63
C GLU A 84 7.02 -5.44 10.85
N ASP A 85 7.76 -5.71 9.78
CA ASP A 85 9.00 -6.49 9.87
C ASP A 85 10.10 -5.66 10.52
N VAL A 86 10.51 -6.06 11.72
CA VAL A 86 11.60 -5.45 12.50
C VAL A 86 12.98 -5.99 12.15
N THR A 87 13.04 -7.09 11.40
CA THR A 87 14.28 -7.80 11.06
C THR A 87 14.91 -7.26 9.78
N LEU A 88 14.11 -6.64 8.91
CA LEU A 88 14.56 -6.09 7.64
C LEU A 88 15.11 -4.67 7.79
N ARG A 89 16.18 -4.39 7.04
CA ARG A 89 16.75 -3.04 6.88
C ARG A 89 16.23 -2.44 5.58
N ASN A 90 14.93 -2.27 5.46
CA ASN A 90 14.32 -1.62 4.31
C ASN A 90 14.18 -0.11 4.53
N ASP A 91 14.29 0.65 3.45
CA ASP A 91 13.91 2.04 3.48
C ASP A 91 12.40 2.16 3.72
N VAL A 92 12.01 3.14 4.54
CA VAL A 92 10.63 3.46 4.87
C VAL A 92 10.37 4.92 4.51
N GLN A 93 9.20 5.17 3.96
CA GLN A 93 8.77 6.47 3.48
C GLN A 93 7.42 6.82 4.12
N LEU A 94 7.29 8.07 4.55
CA LEU A 94 5.98 8.61 4.94
C LEU A 94 5.18 8.95 3.67
N PHE A 95 3.98 8.40 3.60
CA PHE A 95 2.95 8.76 2.64
C PHE A 95 1.74 9.35 3.37
N VAL A 96 1.05 10.27 2.72
CA VAL A 96 -0.13 10.95 3.26
C VAL A 96 -1.27 10.83 2.26
N ALA A 97 -2.42 10.37 2.73
CA ALA A 97 -3.68 10.34 2.00
C ALA A 97 -4.61 11.43 2.52
N ARG A 98 -5.19 12.26 1.65
CA ARG A 98 -6.37 13.05 2.02
C ARG A 98 -7.52 12.06 2.29
N LYS A 99 -8.32 12.29 3.34
CA LYS A 99 -9.53 11.49 3.57
C LYS A 99 -10.51 11.64 2.40
N ALA A 100 -11.39 10.68 2.20
CA ALA A 100 -12.45 10.79 1.20
C ALA A 100 -13.49 11.84 1.61
N GLY A 101 -14.25 12.31 0.62
CA GLY A 101 -15.46 13.10 0.86
C GLY A 101 -15.20 14.46 1.51
N ALA A 102 -16.13 14.88 2.38
CA ALA A 102 -16.14 16.22 2.99
C ALA A 102 -14.96 16.45 3.94
N ALA A 103 -14.53 15.42 4.67
CA ALA A 103 -13.38 15.49 5.58
C ALA A 103 -12.11 15.89 4.83
N GLY A 104 -11.77 15.19 3.74
CA GLY A 104 -10.59 15.55 2.94
C GLY A 104 -10.69 16.92 2.28
N ARG A 105 -11.89 17.35 1.87
CA ARG A 105 -12.10 18.72 1.35
C ARG A 105 -11.84 19.81 2.39
N LYS A 106 -11.96 19.49 3.69
CA LYS A 106 -11.61 20.38 4.80
C LYS A 106 -10.14 20.28 5.22
N GLY A 107 -9.37 19.38 4.60
CA GLY A 107 -7.94 19.22 4.86
C GLY A 107 -7.57 17.99 5.70
N ASP A 108 -8.54 17.17 6.10
CA ASP A 108 -8.23 15.98 6.90
C ASP A 108 -7.43 14.95 6.08
N SER A 109 -6.39 14.40 6.69
CA SER A 109 -5.50 13.43 6.07
C SER A 109 -5.04 12.35 7.03
N VAL A 110 -4.69 11.18 6.50
CA VAL A 110 -4.11 10.04 7.23
C VAL A 110 -2.69 9.84 6.73
N GLY A 111 -1.73 9.79 7.65
CA GLY A 111 -0.33 9.47 7.35
C GLY A 111 -0.04 8.00 7.59
N VAL A 112 0.83 7.40 6.77
CA VAL A 112 1.27 6.02 6.94
C VAL A 112 2.74 5.87 6.57
N LEU A 113 3.50 5.16 7.41
CA LEU A 113 4.88 4.78 7.14
C LEU A 113 4.88 3.44 6.42
N THR A 114 5.35 3.42 5.17
CA THR A 114 5.37 2.20 4.37
C THR A 114 6.76 1.92 3.81
N CYS A 115 7.04 0.65 3.52
CA CYS A 115 8.25 0.28 2.77
C CYS A 115 8.33 1.15 1.52
N ALA A 116 9.51 1.73 1.24
CA ALA A 116 9.74 2.47 0.01
C ALA A 116 9.37 1.59 -1.20
N GLU A 117 8.77 2.21 -2.22
CA GLU A 117 8.29 1.54 -3.43
C GLU A 117 7.35 0.34 -3.15
N PHE A 118 6.67 0.33 -1.99
CA PHE A 118 5.73 -0.71 -1.56
C PHE A 118 6.33 -2.12 -1.53
N GLY A 119 7.63 -2.22 -1.21
CA GLY A 119 8.34 -3.49 -1.12
C GLY A 119 7.82 -4.47 -0.05
N CYS A 120 6.87 -4.05 0.79
CA CYS A 120 6.27 -4.89 1.83
C CYS A 120 5.60 -6.15 1.27
N ASN A 121 5.03 -6.12 0.06
CA ASN A 121 4.54 -7.33 -0.64
C ASN A 121 5.61 -8.42 -0.71
N ARG A 122 6.84 -8.05 -1.13
CA ARG A 122 7.96 -9.00 -1.20
C ARG A 122 8.43 -9.41 0.19
N ASN A 123 8.54 -8.45 1.09
CA ASN A 123 9.14 -8.65 2.41
C ASN A 123 8.39 -9.69 3.26
N VAL A 124 7.04 -9.65 3.27
CA VAL A 124 6.24 -10.60 4.06
C VAL A 124 6.34 -12.04 3.56
N ARG A 125 6.79 -12.26 2.32
CA ARG A 125 6.97 -13.60 1.72
C ARG A 125 8.34 -14.20 2.02
N ILE A 126 9.26 -13.45 2.61
CA ILE A 126 10.57 -13.95 3.05
C ILE A 126 10.39 -14.70 4.36
N LEU A 127 10.93 -15.93 4.44
CA LEU A 127 10.90 -16.70 5.68
C LEU A 127 11.58 -15.92 6.81
N PRO A 128 10.88 -15.64 7.92
CA PRO A 128 11.47 -14.93 9.06
C PRO A 128 12.64 -15.74 9.64
N PRO A 129 13.59 -15.13 10.37
CA PRO A 129 14.62 -15.90 11.07
C PRO A 129 13.99 -16.89 12.05
N LEU A 130 14.73 -17.95 12.38
CA LEU A 130 14.27 -18.92 13.37
C LEU A 130 14.25 -18.26 14.76
N ALA A 131 13.05 -18.09 15.34
CA ALA A 131 12.90 -17.46 16.65
C ALA A 131 13.34 -18.39 17.80
N TYR A 132 13.06 -19.69 17.67
CA TYR A 132 13.45 -20.75 18.60
C TYR A 132 13.40 -22.12 17.89
N GLN A 133 14.00 -23.15 18.49
CA GLN A 133 14.00 -24.50 17.93
C GLN A 133 12.57 -25.04 17.81
N GLY A 134 12.19 -25.51 16.61
CA GLY A 134 10.84 -25.97 16.32
C GLY A 134 9.85 -24.87 15.90
N PHE A 135 10.30 -23.62 15.75
CA PHE A 135 9.46 -22.54 15.24
C PHE A 135 9.06 -22.78 13.77
N ASP A 136 7.75 -22.78 13.51
CA ASP A 136 7.17 -22.90 12.18
C ASP A 136 7.30 -21.57 11.42
N ARG A 137 8.28 -21.50 10.53
CA ARG A 137 8.64 -20.28 9.80
C ARG A 137 7.68 -20.03 8.65
N GLU A 138 7.15 -21.09 8.08
CA GLU A 138 6.17 -21.10 7.00
C GLU A 138 4.84 -20.52 7.50
N PHE A 139 4.32 -21.04 8.61
CA PHE A 139 3.13 -20.47 9.25
C PHE A 139 3.33 -19.01 9.67
N ALA A 140 4.51 -18.68 10.22
CA ALA A 140 4.83 -17.31 10.58
C ALA A 140 4.86 -16.36 9.36
N ARG A 141 5.36 -16.82 8.20
CA ARG A 141 5.30 -16.07 6.94
C ARG A 141 3.84 -15.85 6.52
N ASP A 142 3.02 -16.88 6.57
CA ASP A 142 1.62 -16.80 6.15
C ASP A 142 0.83 -15.82 7.04
N LEU A 143 1.10 -15.80 8.36
CA LEU A 143 0.55 -14.79 9.28
C LEU A 143 0.95 -13.35 8.91
N ARG A 144 2.19 -13.15 8.46
CA ARG A 144 2.67 -11.81 8.05
C ARG A 144 1.98 -11.32 6.78
N ILE A 145 1.64 -12.24 5.87
CA ILE A 145 0.86 -11.94 4.67
C ILE A 145 -0.56 -11.51 5.07
N LEU A 146 -1.21 -12.24 5.98
CA LEU A 146 -2.55 -11.89 6.48
C LEU A 146 -2.55 -10.50 7.15
N ARG A 147 -1.60 -10.23 8.06
CA ARG A 147 -1.48 -8.91 8.70
C ARG A 147 -1.24 -7.79 7.71
N LEU A 148 -0.46 -8.03 6.65
CA LEU A 148 -0.26 -7.04 5.59
C LEU A 148 -1.60 -6.68 4.92
N GLN A 149 -2.42 -7.68 4.60
CA GLN A 149 -3.73 -7.48 4.01
C GLN A 149 -4.65 -6.68 4.96
N GLU A 150 -4.70 -7.06 6.23
CA GLU A 150 -5.49 -6.39 7.27
C GLU A 150 -5.09 -4.92 7.45
N HIS A 151 -3.79 -4.63 7.55
CA HIS A 151 -3.29 -3.26 7.73
C HIS A 151 -3.54 -2.37 6.51
N VAL A 152 -3.41 -2.91 5.30
CA VAL A 152 -3.71 -2.17 4.07
C VAL A 152 -5.21 -1.89 3.96
N ALA A 153 -6.05 -2.89 4.20
CA ALA A 153 -7.51 -2.72 4.20
C ALA A 153 -7.96 -1.71 5.26
N GLY A 154 -7.43 -1.82 6.48
CA GLY A 154 -7.71 -0.89 7.58
C GLY A 154 -7.31 0.55 7.25
N PHE A 155 -6.14 0.76 6.64
CA PHE A 155 -5.72 2.08 6.17
C PHE A 155 -6.66 2.64 5.09
N LEU A 156 -7.03 1.83 4.09
CA LEU A 156 -7.99 2.24 3.04
C LEU A 156 -9.36 2.59 3.64
N ALA A 157 -9.82 1.85 4.64
CA ALA A 157 -11.04 2.12 5.38
C ALA A 157 -10.97 3.44 6.15
N GLU A 158 -9.86 3.68 6.85
CA GLU A 158 -9.63 4.94 7.56
C GLU A 158 -9.66 6.15 6.61
N VAL A 159 -9.03 6.03 5.44
CA VAL A 159 -9.06 7.06 4.39
C VAL A 159 -10.49 7.27 3.88
N ALA A 160 -11.26 6.21 3.67
CA ALA A 160 -12.67 6.30 3.27
C ALA A 160 -13.56 6.96 4.34
N GLY A 161 -13.13 6.99 5.60
CA GLY A 161 -13.90 7.56 6.71
C GLY A 161 -15.06 6.67 7.17
N ARG A 162 -14.98 5.36 6.91
CA ARG A 162 -15.94 4.34 7.33
C ARG A 162 -15.22 3.02 7.60
N ALA A 163 -15.79 2.15 8.42
CA ALA A 163 -15.42 0.74 8.36
C ALA A 163 -15.80 0.22 6.97
N ILE A 164 -14.83 -0.31 6.24
CA ILE A 164 -15.05 -1.08 5.01
C ILE A 164 -14.88 -2.54 5.43
#